data_AF-A0A9E4UVK3-F1
#
_entry.id   AF-A0A9E4UVK3-F1
#
_cell.length_a   1.000
_cell.length_b   1.000
_cell.length_c   1.000
_cell.angle_alpha   90.00
_cell.angle_beta   90.00
_cell.angle_gamma   90.00
#
_symmetry.space_group_name_H-M   'P 1'
#
loop_
_entity.id
_entity.type
_entity.pdbx_description
1 polymer ?
#
loop_
_entity_poly.entity_id
_entity_poly.type
_entity_poly.pdbx_seq_one_letter_code
_entity_poly.pdbx_strand_id
1 'polypeptide(L)'
;LVAKLKLTIGIEAVFQAPDEMGRPSFRQYALAIGDFNPVYTDSQAAKAHGLRDVMAPPTLICDTWQYVEGDIDDQGRLVALRDELEAGGLRAGNDYEFFQPVHPDDVVTARRQTKNVYEKTGRSGSLVFWEVETRFFNQRGELLATNLETMFRRV
;
A
#
# COMPACT_ATOMS: atom_id res chain seq x y z
N LEU A 1 -13.75 0.18 20.09
CA LEU A 1 -12.81 0.06 18.95
C LEU A 1 -12.86 -1.33 18.30
N VAL A 2 -12.48 -2.40 19.02
CA VAL A 2 -12.45 -3.79 18.48
C VAL A 2 -13.73 -4.18 17.77
N ALA A 3 -14.89 -4.01 18.41
CA ALA A 3 -16.18 -4.39 17.81
C ALA A 3 -16.46 -3.65 16.49
N LYS A 4 -16.10 -2.37 16.40
CA LYS A 4 -16.26 -1.56 15.19
C LYS A 4 -15.35 -2.06 14.07
N LEU A 5 -14.06 -2.26 14.35
CA LEU A 5 -13.10 -2.79 13.37
C LEU A 5 -13.43 -4.23 12.93
N LYS A 6 -13.98 -5.07 13.82
CA LYS A 6 -14.41 -6.43 13.44
C LYS A 6 -15.50 -6.44 12.37
N LEU A 7 -16.28 -5.37 12.24
CA LEU A 7 -17.28 -5.24 11.18
C LEU A 7 -16.65 -4.98 9.80
N THR A 8 -15.38 -4.55 9.73
CA THR A 8 -14.68 -4.33 8.46
C THR A 8 -14.00 -5.60 7.93
N ILE A 9 -13.91 -6.66 8.75
CA ILE A 9 -13.27 -7.91 8.34
C ILE A 9 -14.00 -8.49 7.12
N GLY A 10 -13.23 -8.78 6.08
CA GLY A 10 -13.76 -9.37 4.84
C GLY A 10 -14.36 -8.35 3.86
N ILE A 11 -14.58 -7.09 4.25
CA ILE A 11 -15.05 -6.05 3.32
C ILE A 11 -13.87 -5.65 2.44
N GLU A 12 -14.03 -5.82 1.12
CA GLU A 12 -13.01 -5.42 0.13
C GLU A 12 -13.32 -4.01 -0.39
N ALA A 13 -12.33 -3.13 -0.28
CA ALA A 13 -12.31 -1.83 -0.94
C ALA A 13 -11.40 -1.91 -2.17
N VAL A 14 -11.85 -1.37 -3.30
CA VAL A 14 -11.09 -1.37 -4.55
C VAL A 14 -10.84 0.08 -4.94
N PHE A 15 -9.57 0.40 -5.19
CA PHE A 15 -9.11 1.71 -5.66
C PHE A 15 -8.38 1.51 -6.97
N GLN A 16 -8.70 2.33 -7.96
CA GLN A 16 -8.00 2.36 -9.23
C GLN A 16 -7.31 3.71 -9.36
N ALA A 17 -6.03 3.68 -9.75
CA ALA A 17 -5.29 4.90 -10.04
C ALA A 17 -5.97 5.65 -11.20
N PRO A 18 -6.13 6.97 -11.10
CA PRO A 18 -6.66 7.78 -12.21
C PRO A 18 -5.66 7.86 -13.37
N ASP A 19 -4.38 7.68 -13.08
CA ASP A 19 -3.26 7.86 -14.00
C ASP A 19 -2.20 6.75 -13.84
N GLU A 20 -1.24 6.73 -14.76
CA GLU A 20 -0.05 5.87 -14.68
C GLU A 20 0.86 6.28 -13.50
N MET A 21 1.59 5.33 -12.93
CA MET A 21 2.51 5.58 -11.81
C MET A 21 3.59 6.62 -12.10
N GLY A 22 4.05 6.71 -13.35
CA GLY A 22 4.96 7.73 -13.85
C GLY A 22 6.42 7.63 -13.36
N ARG A 23 7.38 7.96 -14.23
CA ARG A 23 8.81 8.02 -13.86
C ARG A 23 9.15 9.03 -12.75
N PRO A 24 8.49 10.20 -12.64
CA PRO A 24 8.84 11.17 -11.60
C PRO A 24 8.72 10.60 -10.19
N SER A 25 7.69 9.79 -9.90
CA SER A 25 7.47 9.19 -8.58
C SER A 25 8.59 8.21 -8.22
N PHE A 26 9.11 7.46 -9.20
CA PHE A 26 10.20 6.49 -9.00
C PHE A 26 11.48 7.21 -8.60
N ARG A 27 11.83 8.27 -9.33
CA ARG A 27 13.00 9.11 -9.03
C ARG A 27 12.86 9.81 -7.68
N GLN A 28 11.69 10.41 -7.40
CA GLN A 28 11.45 11.12 -6.14
C GLN A 28 11.53 10.19 -4.93
N TYR A 29 10.95 9.00 -5.03
CA TYR A 29 11.00 8.02 -3.94
C TYR A 29 12.40 7.47 -3.75
N ALA A 30 13.11 7.11 -4.82
CA ALA A 30 14.52 6.71 -4.79
C ALA A 30 15.40 7.75 -4.06
N LEU A 31 15.21 9.04 -4.36
CA LEU A 31 15.87 10.14 -3.64
C LEU A 31 15.49 10.18 -2.16
N ALA A 32 14.20 10.02 -1.83
CA ALA A 32 13.70 10.08 -0.46
C ALA A 32 14.24 8.95 0.43
N ILE A 33 14.41 7.75 -0.12
CA ILE A 33 14.92 6.59 0.62
C ILE A 33 16.44 6.42 0.52
N GLY A 34 17.11 7.22 -0.31
CA GLY A 34 18.57 7.16 -0.50
C GLY A 34 19.04 5.93 -1.29
N ASP A 35 18.17 5.29 -2.07
CA ASP A 35 18.52 4.16 -2.95
C ASP A 35 18.66 4.67 -4.39
N PHE A 36 19.90 4.78 -4.84
CA PHE A 36 20.25 5.35 -6.16
C PHE A 36 20.53 4.27 -7.22
N ASN A 37 19.96 3.07 -7.06
CA ASN A 37 20.12 2.03 -8.08
C ASN A 37 19.67 2.55 -9.47
N PRO A 38 20.53 2.50 -10.50
CA PRO A 38 20.24 3.10 -11.79
C PRO A 38 19.03 2.47 -12.50
N VAL A 39 18.63 1.25 -12.14
CA VAL A 39 17.42 0.61 -12.73
C VAL A 39 16.13 1.38 -12.46
N TYR A 40 16.11 2.31 -11.50
CA TYR A 40 14.94 3.16 -11.23
C TYR A 40 14.87 4.41 -12.10
N THR A 41 15.97 4.82 -12.73
CA THR A 41 16.07 6.13 -13.40
C THR A 41 16.67 6.10 -14.80
N ASP A 42 17.46 5.08 -15.13
CA ASP A 42 18.11 4.89 -16.43
C ASP A 42 17.54 3.65 -17.16
N SER A 43 16.86 3.91 -18.27
CA SER A 43 16.26 2.87 -19.12
C SER A 43 17.31 1.94 -19.75
N GLN A 44 18.51 2.43 -20.09
CA GLN A 44 19.58 1.62 -20.65
C GLN A 44 20.12 0.66 -19.58
N ALA A 45 20.37 1.17 -18.37
CA ALA A 45 20.79 0.34 -17.25
C ALA A 45 19.74 -0.73 -16.91
N ALA A 46 18.47 -0.35 -16.82
CA ALA A 46 17.37 -1.28 -16.57
C ALA A 46 17.32 -2.40 -17.62
N LYS A 47 17.44 -2.06 -18.91
CA LYS A 47 17.48 -3.05 -20.01
C LYS A 47 18.70 -3.95 -19.97
N ALA A 48 19.87 -3.44 -19.60
CA ALA A 48 21.07 -4.25 -19.39
C ALA A 48 20.89 -5.27 -18.26
N HIS A 49 19.98 -5.01 -17.31
CA HIS A 49 19.57 -5.92 -16.25
C HIS A 49 18.34 -6.78 -16.60
N GLY A 50 17.91 -6.81 -17.86
CA GLY A 50 16.81 -7.66 -18.33
C GLY A 50 15.41 -7.11 -18.06
N LEU A 51 15.27 -5.86 -17.59
CA LEU A 51 13.99 -5.20 -17.46
C LEU A 51 13.55 -4.58 -18.78
N ARG A 52 12.23 -4.46 -19.02
CA ARG A 52 11.72 -3.81 -20.24
C ARG A 52 12.02 -2.30 -20.27
N ASP A 53 12.05 -1.68 -19.10
CA ASP A 53 12.31 -0.27 -18.86
C ASP A 53 12.65 -0.09 -17.36
N VAL A 54 12.81 1.15 -16.91
CA VAL A 54 12.95 1.45 -15.48
C VAL A 54 11.80 0.84 -14.68
N MET A 55 12.10 0.45 -13.44
CA MET A 55 11.09 -0.04 -12.50
C MET A 55 11.01 0.87 -11.27
N ALA A 56 9.90 0.80 -10.55
CA ALA A 56 9.79 1.45 -9.26
C ALA A 56 10.76 0.84 -8.25
N PRO A 57 11.31 1.62 -7.30
CA PRO A 57 11.81 1.06 -6.05
C PRO A 57 10.72 0.16 -5.43
N PRO A 58 11.02 -1.09 -5.04
CA PRO A 58 9.98 -2.10 -4.77
C PRO A 58 8.89 -1.67 -3.79
N THR A 59 9.26 -0.95 -2.72
CA THR A 59 8.33 -0.52 -1.66
C THR A 59 7.47 0.69 -2.03
N LEU A 60 7.75 1.40 -3.14
CA LEU A 60 6.97 2.57 -3.54
C LEU A 60 5.48 2.26 -3.67
N ILE A 61 5.12 1.12 -4.26
CA ILE A 61 3.70 0.75 -4.46
C ILE A 61 2.96 0.53 -3.14
N CYS A 62 3.68 0.11 -2.08
CA CYS A 62 3.12 -0.11 -0.75
C CYS A 62 3.01 1.17 0.08
N ASP A 63 3.85 2.18 -0.20
CA ASP A 63 3.96 3.42 0.58
C ASP A 63 3.34 4.64 -0.11
N THR A 64 2.87 4.49 -1.35
CA THR A 64 2.21 5.57 -2.10
C THR A 64 0.69 5.54 -1.95
N TRP A 65 0.05 6.68 -2.20
CA TRP A 65 -1.41 6.81 -2.32
C TRP A 65 -1.84 7.21 -3.74
N GLN A 66 -0.93 7.17 -4.72
CA GLN A 66 -1.21 7.53 -6.12
C GLN A 66 -2.32 6.67 -6.77
N TYR A 67 -2.57 5.47 -6.25
CA TYR A 67 -3.62 4.58 -6.75
C TYR A 67 -5.02 4.92 -6.22
N VAL A 68 -5.15 5.88 -5.31
CA VAL A 68 -6.43 6.18 -4.68
C VAL A 68 -7.19 7.24 -5.44
N GLU A 69 -8.29 6.80 -6.04
CA GLU A 69 -9.40 7.63 -6.48
C GLU A 69 -10.67 7.21 -5.70
N GLY A 70 -11.36 8.15 -5.07
CA GLY A 70 -12.57 7.86 -4.31
C GLY A 70 -13.09 9.03 -3.47
N ASP A 71 -14.29 8.86 -2.93
CA ASP A 71 -14.94 9.88 -2.10
C ASP A 71 -14.20 10.10 -0.78
N ILE A 72 -14.07 11.37 -0.42
CA ILE A 72 -13.54 11.82 0.88
C ILE A 72 -14.64 12.44 1.73
N ASP A 73 -14.58 12.23 3.04
CA ASP A 73 -15.46 12.90 4.00
C ASP A 73 -14.99 14.32 4.33
N ASP A 74 -15.76 15.03 5.17
CA ASP A 74 -15.49 16.40 5.61
C ASP A 74 -14.20 16.55 6.43
N GLN A 75 -13.62 15.44 6.88
CA GLN A 75 -12.35 15.37 7.60
C GLN A 75 -11.18 14.93 6.69
N GLY A 76 -11.43 14.76 5.38
CA GLY A 76 -10.42 14.35 4.40
C GLY A 76 -10.07 12.87 4.45
N ARG A 77 -10.94 12.01 5.03
CA ARG A 77 -10.73 10.56 5.09
C ARG A 77 -11.46 9.88 3.95
N LEU A 78 -10.87 8.83 3.41
CA LEU A 78 -11.53 8.02 2.38
C LEU A 78 -12.76 7.34 2.97
N VAL A 79 -13.91 7.58 2.35
CA VAL A 79 -15.20 7.04 2.82
C VAL A 79 -15.16 5.51 2.90
N ALA A 80 -14.54 4.86 1.91
CA ALA A 80 -14.39 3.41 1.84
C ALA A 80 -13.52 2.82 2.97
N LEU A 81 -12.63 3.61 3.57
CA LEU A 81 -11.74 3.18 4.66
C LEU A 81 -12.04 3.91 5.96
N ARG A 82 -13.18 4.62 6.06
CA ARG A 82 -13.48 5.55 7.16
C ARG A 82 -13.21 4.91 8.51
N ASP A 83 -13.82 3.76 8.80
CA ASP A 83 -13.74 3.12 10.12
C ASP A 83 -12.30 2.72 10.52
N GLU A 84 -11.47 2.35 9.54
CA GLU A 84 -10.04 2.07 9.74
C GLU A 84 -9.27 3.38 9.99
N LEU A 85 -9.54 4.43 9.21
CA LEU A 85 -8.87 5.72 9.36
C LEU A 85 -9.27 6.44 10.65
N GLU A 86 -10.53 6.36 11.09
CA GLU A 86 -10.98 6.90 12.38
C GLU A 86 -10.34 6.16 13.57
N ALA A 87 -9.94 4.91 13.38
CA ALA A 87 -9.28 4.13 14.43
C ALA A 87 -7.94 4.76 14.83
N GLY A 88 -7.28 5.52 13.95
CA GLY A 88 -6.10 6.33 14.29
C GLY A 88 -4.95 5.52 14.90
N GLY A 89 -4.46 4.51 14.16
CA GLY A 89 -3.40 3.61 14.60
C GLY A 89 -2.00 3.99 14.13
N LEU A 90 -1.00 3.34 14.75
CA LEU A 90 0.37 3.32 14.27
C LEU A 90 0.65 2.01 13.54
N ARG A 91 1.54 2.06 12.56
CA ARG A 91 2.04 0.89 11.86
C ARG A 91 2.97 0.09 12.77
N ALA A 92 2.69 -1.20 12.95
CA ALA A 92 3.49 -2.15 13.72
C ALA A 92 4.37 -3.05 12.83
N GLY A 93 4.07 -3.16 11.53
CA GLY A 93 4.90 -3.92 10.60
C GLY A 93 4.20 -4.16 9.26
N ASN A 94 4.96 -4.71 8.31
CA ASN A 94 4.49 -5.11 6.99
C ASN A 94 5.13 -6.42 6.59
N ASP A 95 4.36 -7.29 5.94
CA ASP A 95 4.86 -8.44 5.18
C ASP A 95 4.61 -8.17 3.69
N TYR A 96 5.69 -8.03 2.91
CA TYR A 96 5.64 -7.75 1.48
C TYR A 96 5.99 -8.99 0.66
N GLU A 97 5.22 -9.25 -0.40
CA GLU A 97 5.62 -10.14 -1.49
C GLU A 97 5.56 -9.39 -2.82
N PHE A 98 6.64 -9.48 -3.61
CA PHE A 98 6.75 -8.82 -4.92
C PHE A 98 6.78 -9.88 -6.02
N PHE A 99 5.85 -9.79 -6.96
CA PHE A 99 5.67 -10.77 -8.03
C PHE A 99 6.25 -10.26 -9.34
N GLN A 100 6.12 -8.96 -9.60
CA GLN A 100 6.62 -8.32 -10.82
C GLN A 100 7.07 -6.87 -10.55
N PRO A 101 8.04 -6.35 -11.33
CA PRO A 101 8.40 -4.93 -11.29
C PRO A 101 7.21 -4.04 -11.66
N VAL A 102 7.03 -2.94 -10.93
CA VAL A 102 6.10 -1.87 -11.30
C VAL A 102 6.80 -0.95 -12.29
N HIS A 103 6.14 -0.65 -13.40
CA HIS A 103 6.68 0.17 -14.47
C HIS A 103 5.95 1.52 -14.58
N PRO A 104 6.56 2.52 -15.24
CA PRO A 104 6.01 3.88 -15.27
C PRO A 104 4.63 3.99 -15.90
N ASP A 105 4.30 3.08 -16.83
CA ASP A 105 3.05 2.99 -17.59
C ASP A 105 2.01 2.08 -16.95
N ASP A 106 2.26 1.54 -15.74
CA ASP A 106 1.27 0.76 -15.02
C ASP A 106 0.23 1.69 -14.39
N VAL A 107 -1.05 1.42 -14.67
CA VAL A 107 -2.19 1.98 -13.94
C VAL A 107 -2.59 0.96 -12.88
N VAL A 108 -2.35 1.32 -11.61
CA VAL A 108 -2.45 0.37 -10.49
C VAL A 108 -3.88 0.27 -9.99
N THR A 109 -4.37 -0.95 -9.78
CA THR A 109 -5.57 -1.25 -9.00
C THR A 109 -5.17 -1.87 -7.66
N ALA A 110 -5.54 -1.24 -6.56
CA ALA A 110 -5.33 -1.77 -5.21
C ALA A 110 -6.63 -2.36 -4.66
N ARG A 111 -6.57 -3.61 -4.20
CA ARG A 111 -7.67 -4.27 -3.48
C ARG A 111 -7.27 -4.43 -2.02
N ARG A 112 -7.92 -3.69 -1.13
CA ARG A 112 -7.62 -3.60 0.30
C ARG A 112 -8.70 -4.29 1.12
N GLN A 113 -8.32 -5.08 2.13
CA GLN A 113 -9.24 -5.80 3.00
C GLN A 113 -8.66 -5.97 4.42
N THR A 114 -9.46 -5.69 5.45
CA THR A 114 -9.10 -6.09 6.82
C THR A 114 -9.20 -7.61 6.95
N LYS A 115 -8.10 -8.27 7.29
CA LYS A 115 -8.02 -9.73 7.45
C LYS A 115 -8.34 -10.18 8.87
N ASN A 116 -7.92 -9.39 9.86
CA ASN A 116 -7.98 -9.79 11.25
C ASN A 116 -8.03 -8.58 12.17
N VAL A 117 -8.65 -8.74 13.34
CA VAL A 117 -8.69 -7.75 14.41
C VAL A 117 -8.65 -8.47 15.75
N TYR A 118 -7.64 -8.16 16.55
CA TYR A 118 -7.43 -8.83 17.84
C TYR A 118 -6.91 -7.87 18.90
N GLU A 119 -7.03 -8.27 20.17
CA GLU A 119 -6.56 -7.50 21.32
C GLU A 119 -5.48 -8.29 22.05
N LYS A 120 -4.45 -7.58 22.53
CA LYS A 120 -3.44 -8.12 23.43
C LYS A 120 -3.38 -7.23 24.67
N THR A 121 -3.62 -7.82 25.84
CA THR A 121 -3.49 -7.12 27.12
C THR A 121 -2.13 -7.43 27.75
N GLY A 122 -1.36 -6.38 28.01
CA GLY A 122 -0.06 -6.48 28.68
C GLY A 122 -0.03 -5.69 29.98
N ARG A 123 1.14 -5.64 30.62
CA ARG A 123 1.35 -4.89 31.88
C ARG A 123 1.03 -3.40 31.77
N SER A 124 1.15 -2.81 30.57
CA SER A 124 0.92 -1.38 30.33
C SER A 124 -0.49 -1.08 29.82
N GLY A 125 -1.41 -2.04 29.81
CA GLY A 125 -2.77 -1.90 29.29
C GLY A 125 -3.00 -2.67 27.99
N SER A 126 -4.16 -2.43 27.37
CA SER A 126 -4.60 -3.13 26.18
C SER A 126 -4.11 -2.46 24.88
N LEU A 127 -3.74 -3.30 23.92
CA LEU A 127 -3.43 -2.91 22.55
C LEU A 127 -4.38 -3.64 21.62
N VAL A 128 -4.99 -2.90 20.71
CA VAL A 128 -5.79 -3.45 19.61
C VAL A 128 -4.93 -3.44 18.37
N PHE A 129 -4.93 -4.57 17.67
CA PHE A 129 -4.25 -4.78 16.41
C PHE A 129 -5.28 -5.08 15.33
N TRP A 130 -5.00 -4.63 14.12
CA TRP A 130 -5.72 -5.06 12.93
C TRP A 130 -4.74 -5.25 11.78
N GLU A 131 -4.99 -6.28 11.00
CA GLU A 131 -4.16 -6.67 9.87
C GLU A 131 -4.92 -6.34 8.58
N VAL A 132 -4.29 -5.60 7.69
CA VAL A 132 -4.88 -5.12 6.45
C VAL A 132 -4.06 -5.60 5.27
N GLU A 133 -4.66 -6.42 4.44
CA GLU A 133 -4.03 -6.89 3.20
C GLU A 133 -4.36 -5.92 2.08
N THR A 134 -3.35 -5.52 1.31
CA THR A 134 -3.53 -4.84 0.04
C THR A 134 -2.87 -5.66 -1.06
N ARG A 135 -3.62 -5.94 -2.13
CA ARG A 135 -3.13 -6.63 -3.33
C ARG A 135 -3.14 -5.64 -4.48
N PHE A 136 -2.01 -5.52 -5.17
CA PHE A 136 -1.82 -4.53 -6.22
C PHE A 136 -1.76 -5.21 -7.58
N PHE A 137 -2.54 -4.71 -8.54
CA PHE A 137 -2.62 -5.23 -9.90
C PHE A 137 -2.32 -4.12 -10.90
N ASN A 138 -1.76 -4.47 -12.06
CA ASN A 138 -1.70 -3.54 -13.18
C ASN A 138 -2.97 -3.58 -14.04
N GLN A 139 -3.02 -2.77 -15.10
CA GLN A 139 -4.13 -2.66 -16.06
C GLN A 139 -4.40 -3.96 -16.84
N ARG A 140 -3.47 -4.92 -16.85
CA ARG A 140 -3.64 -6.24 -17.48
C ARG A 140 -4.20 -7.28 -16.49
N GLY A 141 -4.40 -6.90 -15.22
CA GLY A 141 -4.85 -7.80 -14.16
C GLY A 141 -3.75 -8.68 -13.58
N GLU A 142 -2.47 -8.39 -13.88
CA GLU A 142 -1.34 -9.12 -13.32
C GLU A 142 -1.05 -8.64 -11.90
N LEU A 143 -0.80 -9.57 -10.98
CA LEU A 143 -0.47 -9.25 -9.59
C LEU A 143 0.97 -8.70 -9.54
N LEU A 144 1.11 -7.49 -9.00
CA LEU A 144 2.40 -6.79 -8.84
C LEU A 144 3.00 -7.10 -7.47
N ALA A 145 2.21 -6.91 -6.41
CA ALA A 145 2.64 -7.09 -5.02
C ALA A 145 1.48 -7.39 -4.07
N THR A 146 1.79 -7.97 -2.91
CA THR A 146 0.93 -8.00 -1.74
C THR A 146 1.62 -7.33 -0.55
N ASN A 147 0.82 -6.70 0.30
CA ASN A 147 1.25 -6.10 1.57
C ASN A 147 0.25 -6.47 2.65
N LEU A 148 0.68 -7.24 3.65
CA LEU A 148 -0.05 -7.40 4.91
C LEU A 148 0.48 -6.40 5.93
N GLU A 149 -0.26 -5.33 6.15
CA GLU A 149 0.07 -4.27 7.10
C GLU A 149 -0.54 -4.57 8.46
N THR A 150 0.29 -4.63 9.50
CA THR A 150 -0.19 -4.70 10.89
C THR A 150 -0.24 -3.30 11.47
N MET A 151 -1.42 -2.88 11.89
CA MET A 151 -1.67 -1.63 12.60
C MET A 151 -1.96 -1.90 14.06
N PHE A 152 -1.66 -0.94 14.94
CA PHE A 152 -2.00 -1.04 16.35
C PHE A 152 -2.39 0.29 16.97
N ARG A 153 -3.19 0.23 18.04
CA ARG A 153 -3.51 1.37 18.90
C ARG A 153 -3.66 0.92 20.35
N ARG A 154 -3.19 1.76 21.28
CA ARG A 154 -3.47 1.61 22.72
C ARG A 154 -4.90 2.07 23.02
N VAL A 155 -5.60 1.28 23.82
CA VAL A 155 -6.95 1.55 24.34
C VAL A 155 -6.92 1.74 25.85
#